data_AF-A0A7S7THH6-F1
#
_entry.id   AF-A0A7S7THH6-F1
#
_cell.length_a   1.000
_cell.length_b   1.000
_cell.length_c   1.000
_cell.angle_alpha   90.00
_cell.angle_beta   90.00
_cell.angle_gamma   90.00
#
_symmetry.space_group_name_H-M   'P 1'
#
loop_
_entity.id
_entity.type
_entity.pdbx_description
1 polymer ?
#
loop_
_entity_poly.entity_id
_entity_poly.type
_entity_poly.pdbx_seq_one_letter_code
_entity_poly.pdbx_strand_id
1 'polypeptide(L)' 'MVDRQLEQLRAHRNNIQRYRWLLSTQLSDLERNFIERRLSEESSAMENLAAEIPLLVHEQRPPGIPSRSEGASP' A
#
# COMPACT_ATOMS: atom_id res chain seq x y z
N MET A 1 -16.05 -9.13 11.55
CA MET A 1 -14.73 -8.46 11.68
C MET A 1 -14.06 -8.30 10.33
N VAL A 2 -13.99 -9.37 9.52
CA VAL A 2 -13.50 -9.33 8.13
C VAL A 2 -14.29 -8.36 7.25
N ASP A 3 -15.62 -8.29 7.38
CA ASP A 3 -16.44 -7.34 6.59
C ASP A 3 -16.06 -5.88 6.84
N ARG A 4 -15.78 -5.53 8.11
CA ARG A 4 -15.33 -4.18 8.49
C ARG A 4 -13.96 -3.85 7.90
N GLN A 5 -13.02 -4.81 7.91
CA GLN A 5 -11.71 -4.63 7.28
C GLN A 5 -11.84 -4.48 5.76
N LEU A 6 -12.76 -5.22 5.12
CA LEU A 6 -13.04 -5.09 3.70
C LEU A 6 -13.69 -3.74 3.35
N GLU A 7 -14.62 -3.26 4.19
CA GLU A 7 -15.20 -1.92 4.06
C GLU A 7 -14.14 -0.82 4.18
N GLN A 8 -13.22 -0.96 5.14
CA GLN A 8 -12.10 -0.03 5.32
C GLN A 8 -11.14 -0.05 4.12
N LEU A 9 -10.78 -1.22 3.58
CA LEU A 9 -9.99 -1.33 2.35
C LEU A 9 -10.67 -0.63 1.17
N ARG A 10 -11.99 -0.82 1.01
CA ARG A 10 -12.77 -0.14 -0.04
C ARG A 10 -12.75 1.37 0.16
N ALA A 11 -12.89 1.84 1.39
CA ALA A 11 -12.84 3.26 1.71
C ALA A 11 -11.46 3.87 1.37
N HIS A 12 -10.36 3.24 1.80
CA HIS A 12 -9.01 3.70 1.48
C HIS A 12 -8.76 3.74 -0.03
N ARG A 13 -9.15 2.69 -0.77
CA ARG A 13 -9.04 2.65 -2.23
C ARG A 13 -9.82 3.80 -2.90
N ASN A 14 -11.04 4.06 -2.45
CA ASN A 14 -11.86 5.15 -2.98
C ASN A 14 -11.24 6.53 -2.69
N ASN A 15 -10.70 6.73 -1.49
CA ASN A 15 -9.99 7.95 -1.11
C ASN A 15 -8.76 8.18 -1.98
N ILE A 16 -7.94 7.14 -2.19
CA ILE A 16 -6.76 7.19 -3.07
C ILE A 16 -7.14 7.59 -4.49
N GLN A 17 -8.19 6.96 -5.06
CA GLN A 17 -8.68 7.31 -6.39
C GLN A 17 -9.16 8.76 -6.46
N ARG A 18 -9.90 9.22 -5.45
CA ARG A 18 -10.38 10.61 -5.36
C ARG A 18 -9.22 11.59 -5.29
N TYR A 19 -8.21 11.34 -4.47
CA TYR A 19 -7.05 12.22 -4.33
C TYR A 19 -6.21 12.27 -5.60
N ARG A 20 -6.02 11.13 -6.29
CA ARG A 20 -5.37 11.11 -7.62
C ARG A 20 -6.15 11.93 -8.65
N TRP A 21 -7.48 11.86 -8.62
CA TRP A 21 -8.31 12.68 -9.50
C TRP A 21 -8.23 14.17 -9.15
N LEU A 22 -8.27 14.53 -7.86
CA LEU A 22 -8.07 15.92 -7.42
C LEU A 22 -6.73 16.49 -7.91
N LEU A 23 -5.65 15.71 -7.82
CA LEU A 23 -4.32 16.16 -8.28
C LEU A 23 -4.24 16.45 -9.78
N SER A 24 -5.20 15.96 -10.57
CA SER A 24 -5.33 16.28 -12.01
C SER A 24 -6.06 17.60 -12.30
N THR A 25 -6.61 18.25 -11.26
CA THR A 25 -7.33 19.53 -11.37
C THR A 25 -6.41 20.71 -11.02
N GLN A 26 -6.91 21.94 -11.20
CA GLN A 26 -6.21 23.14 -10.73
C GLN A 26 -6.34 23.25 -9.21
N LEU A 27 -5.21 23.28 -8.53
CA LEU A 27 -5.08 23.35 -7.08
C LEU A 27 -4.02 24.39 -6.74
N SER A 28 -4.19 25.09 -5.63
CA SER A 28 -3.11 25.85 -5.01
C SER A 28 -2.02 24.92 -4.49
N ASP A 29 -0.82 25.46 -4.27
CA ASP A 29 0.29 24.69 -3.71
C ASP A 29 -0.04 24.12 -2.31
N LEU A 30 -0.80 24.87 -1.52
CA LEU A 30 -1.25 24.41 -0.20
C LEU A 30 -2.19 23.21 -0.31
N GLU A 31 -3.17 23.27 -1.21
CA GLU A 31 -4.10 22.17 -1.44
C GLU A 31 -3.38 20.95 -2.01
N ARG A 32 -2.47 21.14 -2.97
CA ARG A 32 -1.65 20.06 -3.53
C ARG A 32 -0.83 19.36 -2.45
N ASN A 33 -0.09 20.11 -1.64
CA ASN A 33 0.71 19.56 -0.54
C ASN A 33 -0.15 18.79 0.46
N PHE A 34 -1.33 19.32 0.79
CA PHE A 34 -2.28 18.63 1.66
C PHE A 34 -2.75 17.30 1.05
N ILE A 35 -3.13 17.30 -0.23
CA ILE A 35 -3.64 16.11 -0.92
C ILE A 35 -2.55 15.05 -1.07
N GLU A 36 -1.31 15.44 -1.39
CA GLU A 36 -0.18 14.51 -1.50
C GLU A 36 0.14 13.86 -0.16
N ARG A 37 0.11 14.63 0.94
CA ARG A 37 0.28 14.06 2.29
C ARG A 37 -0.83 13.07 2.62
N ARG A 38 -2.09 13.44 2.37
CA ARG A 38 -3.25 12.57 2.57
C ARG A 38 -3.19 11.31 1.71
N LEU A 39 -2.73 11.40 0.47
CA LEU A 39 -2.58 10.26 -0.43
C LEU A 39 -1.55 9.25 0.10
N SER A 40 -0.44 9.73 0.67
CA SER A 40 0.56 8.88 1.33
C SER A 40 -0.02 8.19 2.58
N GLU A 41 -0.73 8.94 3.43
CA GLU A 41 -1.39 8.42 4.63
C GLU A 41 -2.41 7.31 4.29
N GLU A 42 -3.26 7.51 3.27
CA GLU A 42 -4.24 6.49 2.85
C GLU A 42 -3.56 5.25 2.26
N SER A 43 -2.48 5.41 1.49
CA SER A 43 -1.74 4.29 0.90
C SER A 43 -1.10 3.43 1.98
N SER A 44 -0.44 4.06 2.96
CA SER A 44 0.15 3.34 4.09
C SER A 44 -0.91 2.67 4.98
N ALA A 45 -2.05 3.33 5.24
CA ALA A 45 -3.15 2.72 5.98
C ALA A 45 -3.72 1.48 5.28
N MET A 46 -3.86 1.54 3.94
CA MET A 46 -4.31 0.42 3.13
C MET A 46 -3.32 -0.76 3.17
N GLU A 47 -2.02 -0.49 3.06
CA GLU A 47 -0.97 -1.52 3.14
C GLU A 47 -0.94 -2.21 4.51
N ASN A 48 -1.00 -1.43 5.60
CA ASN A 48 -1.05 -1.96 6.96
C ASN A 48 -2.29 -2.84 7.17
N LEU A 49 -3.46 -2.37 6.73
CA LEU A 49 -4.71 -3.11 6.85
C LEU A 49 -4.72 -4.39 6.00
N ALA A 50 -4.10 -4.37 4.82
CA ALA A 50 -3.95 -5.55 3.98
C ALA A 50 -3.03 -6.60 4.64
N ALA A 51 -1.96 -6.16 5.32
CA ALA A 51 -1.06 -7.05 6.06
C ALA A 51 -1.75 -7.70 7.28
N GLU A 52 -2.73 -7.04 7.88
CA GLU A 52 -3.54 -7.58 8.99
C GLU A 52 -4.56 -8.64 8.54
N ILE A 53 -4.89 -8.73 7.24
CA ILE A 53 -5.81 -9.73 6.70
C ILE A 53 -5.00 -10.98 6.32
N PRO A 54 -5.15 -12.11 7.04
CA PRO A 54 -4.31 -13.30 6.83
C PRO A 54 -4.38 -13.90 5.41
N LEU A 55 -5.45 -13.61 4.67
CA LEU A 55 -5.66 -14.05 3.28
C LEU A 55 -4.75 -13.35 2.25
N LEU A 56 -4.23 -12.15 2.54
CA LEU A 56 -3.44 -11.34 1.59
C LEU A 56 -1.92 -11.39 1.85
N VAL A 57 -1.50 -11.93 3.00
CA VAL A 57 -0.08 -12.01 3.41
C VAL A 57 0.73 -12.99 2.55
N HIS A 58 0.08 -13.93 1.85
CA HIS A 58 0.78 -15.02 1.16
C HIS A 58 1.45 -14.66 -0.18
N GLU A 59 1.17 -13.48 -0.78
CA GLU A 59 1.67 -13.15 -2.12
C GLU A 59 2.87 -12.19 -2.16
N GLN A 60 3.32 -11.60 -1.04
CA GLN A 60 4.37 -10.57 -1.06
C GLN A 60 5.78 -11.00 -0.61
N ARG A 61 6.05 -12.31 -0.45
CA ARG A 61 7.42 -12.78 -0.23
C ARG A 61 7.96 -13.49 -1.48
N PRO A 62 8.83 -12.88 -2.30
CA PRO A 62 9.61 -13.66 -3.24
C PRO A 62 10.48 -14.65 -2.44
N PRO A 63 10.50 -15.95 -2.80
CA PRO A 63 11.32 -16.93 -2.11
C PRO A 63 12.80 -16.54 -2.29
N GLY A 64 13.51 -16.58 -1.18
CA GLY A 64 14.88 -16.10 -1.06
C GLY A 64 15.78 -16.61 -2.18
N ILE A 65 16.59 -15.68 -2.69
CA ILE A 65 17.82 -16.03 -3.39
C ILE A 65 18.64 -16.87 -2.40
N PRO A 66 18.95 -18.14 -2.68
CA PRO A 66 19.78 -18.94 -1.79
C PRO A 66 21.18 -18.33 -1.76
N SER A 67 21.63 -17.94 -0.57
CA SER A 67 23.03 -17.70 -0.25
C SER A 67 23.82 -18.94 -0.65
N ARG A 68 24.49 -18.88 -1.80
CA ARG A 68 25.44 -19.91 -2.23
C ARG A 68 26.78 -19.59 -1.60
N SER A 69 26.93 -19.94 -0.33
CA SER A 69 28.22 -20.14 0.31
C SER A 69 28.53 -21.64 0.38
N GLU A 70 29.77 -21.95 0.02
CA GLU A 70 30.53 -23.18 0.30
C GLU A 70 30.55 -24.33 -0.73
N GLY A 71 31.75 -24.53 -1.28
CA GLY A 71 32.45 -25.82 -1.19
C GLY A 71 32.52 -26.70 -2.44
N ALA A 72 33.67 -26.71 -3.12
CA ALA A 72 34.38 -27.94 -3.54
C ALA A 72 35.62 -27.59 -4.38
N SER A 73 36.80 -27.88 -3.82
CA SER A 73 38.07 -28.04 -4.54
C SER A 73 37.99 -29.20 -5.57
N PRO A 74 38.93 -29.27 -6.51
CA PRO A 74 40.12 -30.09 -6.25
C PRO A 74 41.45 -29.38 -6.48
#